data_AF-A0A957CGT9-F1
#
_entry.id   AF-A0A957CGT9-F1
#
_cell.length_a   1.000
_cell.length_b   1.000
_cell.length_c   1.000
_cell.angle_alpha   90.00
_cell.angle_beta   90.00
_cell.angle_gamma   90.00
#
_symmetry.space_group_name_H-M   'P 1'
#
loop_
_entity.id
_entity.type
_entity.pdbx_description
1 polymer ?
#
loop_
_entity_poly.entity_id
_entity_poly.type
_entity_poly.pdbx_seq_one_letter_code
_entity_poly.pdbx_strand_id
1 'polypeptide(L)'
;DPHRAFSSRELNPFARQYDPAKLTLPADFPDTPQVREDYALFLGMISRMDHDTGRVLDALEEHGLADNTLVVFAGDNGAAVFRGKGTLYERGLRVPLIVRWPGHVKPGAVSDALVSGEDFAPTMLDACGYEPIEGMTGESFLPALLGKNGKERGEVFGERGAHGDPLPTNASCVDFSRCIITDKHKLIYNAT
;
A
#
# COMPACT_ATOMS: atom_id res chain seq x y z
N ASP A 1 14.45 6.47 -4.10
CA ASP A 1 14.40 5.22 -4.88
C ASP A 1 14.37 4.05 -3.90
N PRO A 2 13.41 3.12 -3.98
CA PRO A 2 13.39 1.89 -3.17
C PRO A 2 14.58 0.95 -3.44
N HIS A 3 15.30 1.13 -4.55
CA HIS A 3 16.53 0.40 -4.91
C HIS A 3 17.82 1.18 -4.61
N ARG A 4 17.76 2.18 -3.72
CA ARG A 4 18.91 3.03 -3.40
C ARG A 4 20.04 2.27 -2.69
N ALA A 5 21.27 2.73 -2.90
CA ALA A 5 22.39 2.38 -2.04
C ALA A 5 22.23 3.03 -0.64
N PHE A 6 22.78 2.36 0.39
CA PHE A 6 22.75 2.79 1.79
C PHE A 6 23.36 4.19 2.06
N SER A 7 24.12 4.76 1.12
CA SER A 7 24.83 6.05 1.24
C SER A 7 24.06 7.28 0.74
N SER A 8 22.78 7.14 0.37
CA SER A 8 22.05 8.15 -0.44
C SER A 8 21.43 9.33 0.33
N ARG A 9 21.87 9.63 1.57
CA ARG A 9 21.32 10.74 2.37
C ARG A 9 21.40 12.09 1.69
N GLU A 10 22.43 12.32 0.87
CA GLU A 10 22.60 13.57 0.15
C GLU A 10 21.61 13.76 -1.02
N LEU A 11 21.03 12.66 -1.53
CA LEU A 11 20.16 12.67 -2.71
C LEU A 11 18.69 12.94 -2.36
N ASN A 12 18.33 12.92 -1.08
CA ASN A 12 16.98 13.23 -0.62
C ASN A 12 16.98 14.31 0.47
N PRO A 13 16.72 15.59 0.13
CA PRO A 13 16.73 16.67 1.12
C PRO A 13 15.67 16.48 2.22
N PHE A 14 14.58 15.77 1.94
CA PHE A 14 13.55 15.43 2.92
C PHE A 14 14.08 14.52 4.03
N ALA A 15 15.06 13.66 3.74
CA ALA A 15 15.68 12.79 4.75
C ALA A 15 16.48 13.57 5.80
N ARG A 16 16.88 14.81 5.52
CA ARG A 16 17.62 15.67 6.48
C ARG A 16 16.74 16.12 7.66
N GLN A 17 15.41 16.00 7.53
CA GLN A 17 14.47 16.34 8.58
C GLN A 17 14.43 15.30 9.71
N TYR A 18 14.95 14.10 9.45
CA TYR A 18 14.96 12.98 10.38
C TYR A 18 16.35 12.80 10.99
N ASP A 19 16.44 12.96 12.30
CA ASP A 19 17.62 12.67 13.10
C ASP A 19 17.58 11.19 13.53
N PRO A 20 18.43 10.31 12.97
CA PRO A 20 18.41 8.86 13.23
C PRO A 20 18.50 8.52 14.73
N ALA A 21 19.23 9.32 15.50
CA ALA A 21 19.42 9.11 16.93
C ALA A 21 18.15 9.36 17.75
N LYS A 22 17.18 10.11 17.20
CA LYS A 22 15.91 10.46 17.84
C LYS A 22 14.73 9.64 17.34
N LEU A 23 14.94 8.75 16.37
CA LEU A 23 13.86 7.93 15.83
C LEU A 23 13.42 6.84 16.81
N THR A 24 12.10 6.66 16.90
CA THR A 24 11.52 5.45 17.49
C THR A 24 11.41 4.40 16.38
N LEU A 25 12.19 3.34 16.48
CA LEU A 25 12.10 2.22 15.55
C LEU A 25 10.90 1.32 15.87
N PRO A 26 10.34 0.60 14.88
CA PRO A 26 9.44 -0.52 15.16
C PRO A 26 10.08 -1.52 16.14
N ALA A 27 9.28 -2.08 17.04
CA ALA A 27 9.78 -2.93 18.13
C ALA A 27 10.51 -4.20 17.65
N ASP A 28 10.23 -4.65 16.42
CA ASP A 28 10.84 -5.82 15.79
C ASP A 28 12.08 -5.48 14.93
N PHE A 29 12.52 -4.22 14.91
CA PHE A 29 13.72 -3.81 14.17
C PHE A 29 14.96 -3.91 15.07
N PRO A 30 16.11 -4.38 14.54
CA PRO A 30 17.37 -4.28 15.25
C PRO A 30 17.73 -2.81 15.52
N ASP A 31 17.99 -2.46 16.78
CA ASP A 31 18.39 -1.10 17.15
C ASP A 31 19.90 -0.92 16.95
N THR A 32 20.27 -0.66 15.69
CA THR A 32 21.66 -0.34 15.31
C THR A 32 21.74 1.01 14.60
N PRO A 33 22.89 1.70 14.63
CA PRO A 33 23.07 2.95 13.91
C PRO A 33 22.72 2.85 12.42
N GLN A 34 23.04 1.73 11.77
CA GLN A 34 22.77 1.49 10.36
C GLN A 34 21.27 1.36 10.07
N VAL A 35 20.53 0.65 10.92
CA VAL A 35 19.07 0.52 10.77
C VAL A 35 18.37 1.85 11.03
N ARG A 36 18.83 2.63 12.02
CA ARG A 36 18.31 3.99 12.27
C ARG A 36 18.52 4.91 11.08
N GLU A 37 19.71 4.88 10.49
CA GLU A 37 20.03 5.66 9.30
C GLU A 37 19.13 5.26 8.13
N ASP A 38 19.01 3.97 7.85
CA ASP A 38 18.18 3.49 6.74
C ASP A 38 16.69 3.82 6.95
N TYR A 39 16.21 3.74 8.19
CA TYR A 39 14.84 4.13 8.52
C TYR A 39 14.62 5.64 8.39
N ALA A 40 15.59 6.48 8.75
CA ALA A 40 15.53 7.93 8.52
C ALA A 40 15.41 8.26 7.03
N LEU A 41 16.16 7.56 6.18
CA LEU A 41 16.08 7.69 4.72
C LEU A 41 14.70 7.27 4.19
N PHE A 42 14.16 6.16 4.70
CA PHE A 42 12.81 5.69 4.36
C PHE A 42 11.74 6.73 4.71
N LEU A 43 11.78 7.31 5.92
CA LEU A 43 10.87 8.38 6.32
C LEU A 43 11.00 9.61 5.41
N GLY A 44 12.23 10.00 5.05
CA GLY A 44 12.45 11.06 4.07
C GLY A 44 11.84 10.77 2.70
N MET A 45 11.76 9.50 2.29
CA MET A 45 11.06 9.13 1.05
C MET A 45 9.55 9.27 1.17
N ILE A 46 8.99 8.98 2.34
CA ILE A 46 7.56 9.23 2.62
C ILE A 46 7.26 10.72 2.52
N SER A 47 8.07 11.60 3.13
CA SER A 47 7.81 13.05 3.06
C SER A 47 7.92 13.59 1.64
N ARG A 48 8.84 13.04 0.84
CA ARG A 48 8.94 13.40 -0.59
C ARG A 48 7.68 12.96 -1.35
N MET A 49 7.21 11.73 -1.12
CA MET A 49 6.00 11.22 -1.74
C MET A 49 4.77 12.03 -1.34
N ASP A 50 4.66 12.45 -0.08
CA ASP A 50 3.60 13.34 0.42
C ASP A 50 3.62 14.69 -0.31
N HIS A 51 4.78 15.33 -0.40
CA HIS A 51 4.98 16.56 -1.17
C HIS A 51 4.58 16.40 -2.64
N ASP A 52 5.06 15.36 -3.31
CA ASP A 52 4.79 15.12 -4.73
C ASP A 52 3.30 14.77 -4.96
N THR A 53 2.64 14.11 -4.00
CA THR A 53 1.18 13.88 -4.02
C THR A 53 0.42 15.21 -3.91
N GLY A 54 0.84 16.10 -3.01
CA GLY A 54 0.28 17.46 -2.90
C GLY A 54 0.30 18.20 -4.23
N ARG A 55 1.41 18.14 -4.96
CA ARG A 55 1.53 18.77 -6.29
C ARG A 55 0.54 18.23 -7.33
N VAL A 56 0.20 16.94 -7.27
CA VAL A 56 -0.81 16.36 -8.16
C VAL A 56 -2.20 16.90 -7.79
N LEU A 57 -2.50 17.03 -6.51
CA LEU A 57 -3.76 17.60 -6.04
C LEU A 57 -3.88 19.08 -6.41
N ASP A 58 -2.82 19.87 -6.21
CA ASP A 58 -2.75 21.27 -6.61
C ASP A 58 -3.03 21.44 -8.11
N ALA A 59 -2.47 20.56 -8.96
CA ALA A 59 -2.71 20.59 -10.39
C ALA A 59 -4.18 20.30 -10.74
N LEU A 60 -4.86 19.40 -10.02
CA LEU A 60 -6.29 19.17 -10.22
C LEU A 60 -7.12 20.41 -9.85
N GLU A 61 -6.73 21.13 -8.80
CA GLU A 61 -7.39 22.38 -8.39
C GLU A 61 -7.15 23.52 -9.40
N GLU A 62 -5.90 23.73 -9.81
CA GLU A 62 -5.50 24.77 -10.78
C GLU A 62 -6.26 24.63 -12.11
N HIS A 63 -6.50 23.38 -12.54
CA HIS A 63 -7.23 23.09 -13.78
C HIS A 63 -8.76 22.94 -13.60
N GLY A 64 -9.30 23.17 -12.39
CA GLY A 64 -10.74 23.06 -12.13
C GLY A 64 -11.29 21.64 -12.27
N LEU A 65 -10.45 20.61 -12.14
CA LEU A 65 -10.81 19.20 -12.28
C LEU A 65 -11.10 18.53 -10.93
N ALA A 66 -10.74 19.19 -9.82
CA ALA A 66 -10.74 18.60 -8.47
C ALA A 66 -12.12 18.06 -8.03
N ASP A 67 -13.23 18.69 -8.42
CA ASP A 67 -14.58 18.32 -8.00
C ASP A 67 -15.15 17.12 -8.78
N ASN A 68 -14.63 16.86 -9.98
CA ASN A 68 -15.09 15.78 -10.86
C ASN A 68 -14.06 14.63 -10.98
N THR A 69 -13.12 14.55 -10.03
CA THR A 69 -12.05 13.54 -10.05
C THR A 69 -12.12 12.67 -8.80
N LEU A 70 -12.25 11.36 -9.01
CA LEU A 70 -11.97 10.35 -8.00
C LEU A 70 -10.44 10.19 -7.91
N VAL A 71 -9.87 10.53 -6.76
CA VAL A 71 -8.45 10.32 -6.47
C VAL A 71 -8.30 9.12 -5.54
N VAL A 72 -7.47 8.17 -5.92
CA VAL A 72 -7.12 7.01 -5.10
C VAL A 72 -5.61 7.00 -4.85
N PHE A 73 -5.22 7.01 -3.59
CA PHE A 73 -3.85 6.85 -3.14
C PHE A 73 -3.71 5.48 -2.47
N ALA A 74 -2.81 4.65 -2.98
CA ALA A 74 -2.59 3.30 -2.46
C ALA A 74 -1.14 2.85 -2.60
N GLY A 75 -0.73 1.91 -1.75
CA GLY A 75 0.51 1.14 -1.94
C GLY A 75 0.28 -0.09 -2.81
N ASP A 76 1.28 -0.51 -3.58
CA ASP A 76 1.26 -1.74 -4.38
C ASP A 76 1.60 -2.98 -3.52
N ASN A 77 2.53 -2.81 -2.60
CA ASN A 77 2.96 -3.79 -1.60
C ASN A 77 3.45 -3.07 -0.34
N GLY A 78 3.73 -3.85 0.70
CA GLY A 78 4.40 -3.39 1.91
C GLY A 78 5.73 -2.67 1.67
N ALA A 79 6.17 -1.86 2.63
CA ALA A 79 7.42 -1.11 2.53
C ALA A 79 8.65 -2.03 2.44
N ALA A 80 9.70 -1.60 1.73
CA ALA A 80 10.99 -2.32 1.63
C ALA A 80 11.82 -2.20 2.93
N VAL A 81 11.28 -2.77 4.01
CA VAL A 81 11.85 -2.79 5.36
C VAL A 81 11.70 -4.19 5.96
N PHE A 82 12.21 -4.43 7.17
CA PHE A 82 12.11 -5.74 7.83
C PHE A 82 10.67 -6.25 7.90
N ARG A 83 10.45 -7.52 7.51
CA ARG A 83 9.12 -8.15 7.42
C ARG A 83 8.11 -7.37 6.57
N GLY A 84 8.59 -6.52 5.66
CA GLY A 84 7.79 -5.73 4.74
C GLY A 84 7.64 -6.43 3.40
N LYS A 85 7.92 -5.70 2.31
CA LYS A 85 7.85 -6.16 0.91
C LYS A 85 8.38 -7.58 0.75
N GLY A 86 7.63 -8.39 0.01
CA GLY A 86 8.00 -9.78 -0.26
C GLY A 86 7.66 -10.76 0.87
N THR A 87 6.86 -10.35 1.85
CA THR A 87 6.33 -11.24 2.89
C THR A 87 4.80 -11.17 2.94
N LEU A 88 4.15 -12.22 3.45
CA LEU A 88 2.70 -12.22 3.69
C LEU A 88 2.32 -11.72 5.10
N TYR A 89 3.26 -11.13 5.83
CA TYR A 89 2.99 -10.46 7.11
C TYR A 89 2.22 -9.15 6.91
N GLU A 90 1.70 -8.58 8.00
CA GLU A 90 1.01 -7.29 7.99
C GLU A 90 1.78 -6.21 7.22
N ARG A 91 3.05 -6.00 7.56
CA ARG A 91 3.87 -4.96 6.93
C ARG A 91 4.19 -5.23 5.44
N GLY A 92 3.97 -6.45 4.96
CA GLY A 92 4.16 -6.86 3.57
C GLY A 92 2.92 -6.69 2.69
N LEU A 93 1.72 -6.74 3.27
CA LEU A 93 0.44 -6.74 2.54
C LEU A 93 -0.49 -5.58 2.89
N ARG A 94 -0.50 -5.13 4.15
CA ARG A 94 -1.39 -4.07 4.62
C ARG A 94 -0.82 -2.71 4.22
N VAL A 95 -1.29 -2.23 3.09
CA VAL A 95 -0.90 -0.96 2.47
C VAL A 95 -1.89 0.15 2.79
N PRO A 96 -1.50 1.44 2.73
CA PRO A 96 -2.46 2.53 2.82
C PRO A 96 -3.44 2.48 1.63
N LEU A 97 -4.69 2.86 1.88
CA LEU A 97 -5.70 3.16 0.88
C LEU A 97 -6.46 4.41 1.34
N ILE A 98 -6.31 5.51 0.61
CA ILE A 98 -6.99 6.77 0.86
C ILE A 98 -7.72 7.16 -0.42
N VAL A 99 -9.01 7.47 -0.31
CA VAL A 99 -9.85 7.85 -1.44
C VAL A 99 -10.45 9.23 -1.19
N ARG A 100 -10.34 10.12 -2.18
CA ARG A 100 -10.96 11.44 -2.20
C ARG A 100 -11.87 11.52 -3.42
N TRP A 101 -13.17 11.73 -3.19
CA TRP A 101 -14.13 12.02 -4.26
C TRP A 101 -15.14 13.06 -3.77
N PRO A 102 -14.96 14.35 -4.10
CA PRO A 102 -15.85 15.41 -3.66
C PRO A 102 -17.31 15.12 -4.02
N GLY A 103 -18.22 15.40 -3.08
CA GLY A 103 -19.66 15.16 -3.25
C GLY A 103 -20.11 13.70 -3.15
N HIS A 104 -19.18 12.73 -3.14
CA HIS A 104 -19.50 11.29 -3.16
C HIS A 104 -19.02 10.57 -1.90
N VAL A 105 -17.76 10.78 -1.51
CA VAL A 105 -17.16 10.16 -0.33
C VAL A 105 -17.15 11.15 0.83
N LYS A 106 -17.63 10.73 2.01
CA LYS A 106 -17.65 11.57 3.21
C LYS A 106 -16.22 11.88 3.68
N PRO A 107 -15.80 13.16 3.77
CA PRO A 107 -14.48 13.51 4.25
C PRO A 107 -14.21 13.01 5.68
N GLY A 108 -13.01 12.49 5.91
CA GLY A 108 -12.57 11.98 7.21
C GLY A 108 -13.26 10.69 7.67
N ALA A 109 -14.06 10.05 6.81
CA ALA A 109 -14.60 8.72 7.10
C ALA A 109 -13.47 7.68 7.18
N VAL A 110 -13.67 6.68 8.04
CA VAL A 110 -12.78 5.53 8.19
C VAL A 110 -13.63 4.27 7.98
N SER A 111 -13.06 3.27 7.33
CA SER A 111 -13.70 1.99 7.06
C SER A 111 -12.74 0.85 7.43
N ASP A 112 -13.29 -0.18 8.06
CA ASP A 112 -12.59 -1.44 8.36
C ASP A 112 -12.88 -2.53 7.31
N ALA A 113 -13.57 -2.18 6.22
CA ALA A 113 -13.84 -3.09 5.12
C ALA A 113 -12.54 -3.69 4.56
N LEU A 114 -12.53 -5.01 4.37
CA LEU A 114 -11.42 -5.69 3.71
C LEU A 114 -11.41 -5.31 2.23
N VAL A 115 -10.24 -4.94 1.71
CA VAL A 115 -10.02 -4.60 0.30
C VAL A 115 -8.76 -5.30 -0.19
N SER A 116 -8.83 -5.86 -1.41
CA SER A 116 -7.73 -6.49 -2.12
C SER A 116 -7.33 -5.65 -3.34
N GLY A 117 -6.09 -5.79 -3.81
CA GLY A 117 -5.62 -5.08 -5.01
C GLY A 117 -6.43 -5.40 -6.27
N GLU A 118 -6.98 -6.61 -6.35
CA GLU A 118 -7.86 -7.04 -7.46
C GLU A 118 -9.21 -6.28 -7.48
N ASP A 119 -9.60 -5.64 -6.38
CA ASP A 119 -10.88 -4.94 -6.26
C ASP A 119 -10.88 -3.57 -6.96
N PHE A 120 -9.70 -3.05 -7.30
CA PHE A 120 -9.59 -1.75 -7.96
C PHE A 120 -10.29 -1.74 -9.31
N ALA A 121 -10.06 -2.76 -10.15
CA ALA A 121 -10.64 -2.84 -11.48
C ALA A 121 -12.19 -2.81 -11.47
N PRO A 122 -12.89 -3.69 -10.71
CA PRO A 122 -14.34 -3.62 -10.63
C PRO A 122 -14.83 -2.33 -9.96
N THR A 123 -14.11 -1.77 -8.98
CA THR A 123 -14.49 -0.50 -8.34
C THR A 123 -14.41 0.68 -9.30
N MET A 124 -13.39 0.75 -10.17
CA MET A 124 -13.27 1.82 -11.16
C MET A 124 -14.35 1.72 -12.24
N LEU A 125 -14.72 0.51 -12.65
CA LEU A 125 -15.85 0.29 -13.57
C LEU A 125 -17.17 0.76 -12.96
N ASP A 126 -17.46 0.32 -11.73
CA ASP A 126 -18.65 0.69 -10.97
C ASP A 126 -18.74 2.23 -10.77
N ALA A 127 -17.63 2.87 -10.40
CA ALA A 127 -17.56 4.33 -10.27
C ALA A 127 -17.83 5.08 -11.59
N CYS A 128 -17.53 4.45 -12.74
CA CYS A 128 -17.83 4.98 -14.06
C CYS A 128 -19.23 4.57 -14.59
N GLY A 129 -20.00 3.81 -13.83
CA GLY A 129 -21.33 3.31 -14.23
C GLY A 129 -21.28 2.12 -15.20
N TYR A 130 -20.18 1.37 -15.22
CA TYR A 130 -20.03 0.14 -16.01
C TYR A 130 -20.15 -1.10 -15.13
N GLU A 131 -20.68 -2.18 -15.72
CA GLU A 131 -20.71 -3.49 -15.07
C GLU A 131 -19.31 -4.13 -15.03
N PRO A 132 -18.99 -4.95 -14.01
CA PRO A 132 -17.77 -5.75 -13.97
C PRO A 132 -17.65 -6.67 -15.19
N ILE A 133 -16.40 -6.89 -15.63
CA ILE A 133 -16.11 -7.81 -16.74
C ILE A 133 -16.18 -9.25 -16.22
N GLU A 134 -16.74 -10.15 -17.03
CA GLU A 134 -16.80 -11.58 -16.71
C GLU A 134 -15.39 -12.14 -16.39
N GLY A 135 -15.28 -12.88 -15.29
CA GLY A 135 -14.02 -13.48 -14.83
C GLY A 135 -13.20 -12.63 -13.85
N MET A 136 -13.63 -11.39 -13.56
CA MET A 136 -13.06 -10.63 -12.43
C MET A 136 -13.31 -11.37 -11.10
N THR A 137 -12.27 -11.52 -10.30
CA THR A 137 -12.32 -12.14 -8.96
C THR A 137 -12.48 -11.11 -7.84
N GLY A 138 -12.14 -9.85 -8.09
CA GLY A 138 -12.32 -8.76 -7.15
C GLY A 138 -13.77 -8.32 -7.01
N GLU A 139 -14.06 -7.66 -5.89
CA GLU A 139 -15.39 -7.10 -5.57
C GLU A 139 -15.30 -5.57 -5.48
N SER A 140 -16.27 -4.85 -6.05
CA SER A 140 -16.27 -3.38 -5.96
C SER A 140 -16.41 -2.94 -4.49
N PHE A 141 -15.49 -2.11 -4.00
CA PHE A 141 -15.57 -1.48 -2.69
C PHE A 141 -16.24 -0.10 -2.73
N LEU A 142 -16.81 0.31 -3.86
CA LEU A 142 -17.54 1.58 -3.99
C LEU A 142 -18.69 1.72 -2.96
N PRO A 143 -19.47 0.67 -2.63
CA PRO A 143 -20.50 0.78 -1.58
C PRO A 143 -19.92 1.23 -0.23
N ALA A 144 -18.74 0.74 0.14
CA ALA A 144 -18.06 1.14 1.37
C ALA A 144 -17.60 2.61 1.31
N LEU A 145 -17.11 3.07 0.16
CA LEU A 145 -16.74 4.48 -0.05
C LEU A 145 -17.94 5.43 0.10
N LEU A 146 -19.11 5.01 -0.36
CA LEU A 146 -20.36 5.78 -0.30
C LEU A 146 -21.10 5.63 1.05
N GLY A 147 -20.52 4.91 2.02
CA GLY A 147 -21.14 4.68 3.33
C GLY A 147 -22.43 3.86 3.27
N LYS A 148 -22.59 3.02 2.23
CA LYS A 148 -23.75 2.13 2.09
C LYS A 148 -23.50 0.85 2.86
N ASN A 149 -24.51 0.37 3.58
CA ASN A 149 -24.49 -0.95 4.23
C ASN A 149 -24.63 -2.05 3.17
N GLY A 150 -23.50 -2.45 2.58
CA GLY A 150 -23.40 -3.61 1.69
C GLY A 150 -23.05 -4.88 2.46
N LYS A 151 -23.13 -6.04 1.79
CA LYS A 151 -22.50 -7.25 2.30
C LYS A 151 -20.99 -7.03 2.25
N GLU A 152 -20.35 -6.95 3.41
CA GLU A 152 -18.90 -6.86 3.48
C GLU A 152 -18.28 -8.22 3.11
N ARG A 153 -17.21 -8.20 2.31
CA ARG A 153 -16.43 -9.42 2.05
C ARG A 153 -15.85 -9.93 3.37
N GLY A 154 -16.00 -11.22 3.64
CA GLY A 154 -15.52 -11.82 4.89
C GLY A 154 -14.02 -12.07 4.91
N GLU A 155 -13.40 -12.13 3.73
CA GLU A 155 -11.99 -12.50 3.58
C GLU A 155 -11.34 -11.92 2.32
N VAL A 156 -10.01 -11.74 2.38
CA VAL A 156 -9.11 -11.44 1.26
C VAL A 156 -7.98 -12.47 1.22
N PHE A 157 -7.41 -12.66 0.04
CA PHE A 157 -6.35 -13.63 -0.20
C PHE A 157 -5.04 -12.93 -0.55
N GLY A 158 -3.92 -13.57 -0.23
CA GLY A 158 -2.59 -13.11 -0.62
C GLY A 158 -1.73 -14.29 -1.05
N GLU A 159 -0.87 -14.04 -2.03
CA GLU A 159 0.03 -15.03 -2.58
C GLU A 159 1.46 -14.46 -2.66
N ARG A 160 2.43 -15.29 -2.30
CA ARG A 160 3.84 -15.11 -2.65
C ARG A 160 4.28 -16.26 -3.54
N GLY A 161 4.97 -15.89 -4.62
CA GLY A 161 5.68 -16.82 -5.50
C GLY A 161 7.12 -16.36 -5.72
N ALA A 162 7.62 -16.54 -6.94
CA ALA A 162 8.95 -16.07 -7.32
C ALA A 162 9.08 -14.54 -7.18
N HIS A 163 10.22 -14.07 -6.66
CA HIS A 163 10.54 -12.65 -6.54
C HIS A 163 11.99 -12.38 -6.93
N GLY A 164 12.21 -11.49 -7.92
CA GLY A 164 13.53 -11.11 -8.43
C GLY A 164 13.73 -11.41 -9.92
N ASP A 165 14.84 -10.89 -10.46
CA ASP A 165 15.31 -11.13 -11.83
C ASP A 165 16.80 -11.53 -11.78
N PRO A 166 17.25 -12.61 -12.47
CA PRO A 166 16.45 -13.55 -13.26
C PRO A 166 15.46 -14.35 -12.41
N LEU A 167 14.47 -14.97 -13.07
CA LEU A 167 13.59 -15.91 -12.39
C LEU A 167 14.43 -16.92 -11.60
N PRO A 168 14.11 -17.13 -10.33
CA PRO A 168 14.93 -17.92 -9.43
C PRO A 168 15.09 -19.35 -9.94
N THR A 169 16.35 -19.77 -10.11
CA THR A 169 16.70 -21.12 -10.59
C THR A 169 16.93 -22.11 -9.44
N ASN A 170 16.76 -21.68 -8.19
CA ASN A 170 16.89 -22.52 -7.01
C ASN A 170 15.78 -22.21 -5.98
N ALA A 171 15.52 -23.20 -5.12
CA ALA A 171 14.45 -23.11 -4.12
C ALA A 171 14.69 -22.02 -3.05
N SER A 172 15.93 -21.52 -2.89
CA SER A 172 16.21 -20.44 -1.93
C SER A 172 15.59 -19.09 -2.31
N CYS A 173 15.15 -18.93 -3.56
CA CYS A 173 14.55 -17.69 -4.07
C CYS A 173 13.09 -17.89 -4.50
N VAL A 174 12.49 -19.05 -4.23
CA VAL A 174 11.07 -19.36 -4.46
C VAL A 174 10.43 -19.71 -3.13
N ASP A 175 9.49 -18.90 -2.69
CA ASP A 175 8.67 -19.19 -1.52
C ASP A 175 7.21 -19.19 -1.97
N PHE A 176 6.65 -20.40 -2.09
CA PHE A 176 5.24 -20.58 -2.36
C PHE A 176 4.46 -20.45 -1.06
N SER A 177 4.02 -19.23 -0.78
CA SER A 177 3.20 -18.96 0.38
C SER A 177 1.83 -18.47 -0.04
N ARG A 178 0.82 -18.80 0.75
CA ARG A 178 -0.56 -18.32 0.61
C ARG A 178 -1.05 -17.80 1.94
N CYS A 179 -1.93 -16.80 1.91
CA CYS A 179 -2.62 -16.37 3.10
C CYS A 179 -4.09 -16.07 2.85
N ILE A 180 -4.89 -16.29 3.89
CA ILE A 180 -6.28 -15.85 3.99
C ILE A 180 -6.35 -14.87 5.16
N ILE A 181 -7.03 -13.75 4.97
CA ILE A 181 -7.16 -12.67 5.96
C ILE A 181 -8.64 -12.39 6.13
N THR A 182 -9.12 -12.42 7.37
CA THR A 182 -10.46 -11.96 7.76
C THR A 182 -10.33 -10.69 8.59
N ASP A 183 -11.47 -10.14 9.03
CA ASP A 183 -11.57 -9.07 10.03
C ASP A 183 -10.77 -9.32 11.33
N LYS A 184 -10.57 -10.59 11.69
CA LYS A 184 -10.02 -11.02 12.99
C LYS A 184 -8.75 -11.85 12.88
N HIS A 185 -8.60 -12.63 11.81
CA HIS A 185 -7.56 -13.63 11.73
C HIS A 185 -6.79 -13.55 10.42
N LYS A 186 -5.52 -13.92 10.48
CA LYS A 186 -4.68 -14.14 9.30
C LYS A 186 -4.04 -15.52 9.42
N LEU A 187 -4.30 -16.38 8.44
CA LEU A 187 -3.62 -17.66 8.29
C LEU A 187 -2.60 -17.53 7.18
N ILE A 188 -1.32 -17.81 7.48
CA ILE A 188 -0.25 -17.91 6.48
C ILE A 188 0.14 -19.39 6.38
N TYR A 189 0.06 -19.92 5.18
CA TYR A 189 0.55 -21.25 4.84
C TYR A 189 1.80 -21.11 3.96
N ASN A 190 2.95 -21.50 4.51
CA ASN A 190 4.19 -21.60 3.74
C ASN A 190 4.27 -23.03 3.20
N ALA A 191 4.15 -23.20 1.88
CA ALA A 191 4.22 -24.52 1.26
C ALA A 191 5.68 -25.01 1.28
N THR A 192 5.91 -26.12 1.98
CA THR A 192 7.17 -26.87 1.99
C THR A 192 7.27 -27.80 0.79
#